data_AF-A0A7Y4ZBT8-F1
#
_entry.id   AF-A0A7Y4ZBT8-F1
#
_cell.length_a   1.000
_cell.length_b   1.000
_cell.length_c   1.000
_cell.angle_alpha   90.00
_cell.angle_beta   90.00
_cell.angle_gamma   90.00
#
_symmetry.space_group_name_H-M   'P 1'
#
loop_
_entity.id
_entity.type
_entity.pdbx_description
1 polymer ?
#
loop_
_entity_poly.entity_id
_entity_poly.type
_entity_poly.pdbx_seq_one_letter_code
_entity_poly.pdbx_strand_id
1 'polypeptide(L)' 'MKKLLFQFDTDTYPSVFDTVVAYDGGADHVIGHGGLTPENVSALVEGAIFTRAPKDKKNTAIFVGGSDMVAGQ' A
#
# COMPACT_ATOMS: atom_id res chain seq x y z
N MET A 1 -4.38 -9.70 -14.92
CA MET A 1 -3.25 -9.16 -14.13
C MET A 1 -3.58 -9.28 -12.66
N LYS A 2 -2.60 -9.63 -11.81
CA LYS A 2 -2.80 -9.69 -10.35
C LYS A 2 -3.05 -8.28 -9.78
N LYS A 3 -4.06 -8.16 -8.91
CA LYS A 3 -4.38 -6.97 -8.12
C LYS A 3 -3.41 -6.86 -6.95
N LEU A 4 -2.45 -5.96 -7.05
CA LEU A 4 -1.46 -5.71 -6.00
C LEU A 4 -1.90 -4.54 -5.16
N LEU A 5 -2.03 -4.75 -3.85
CA LEU A 5 -2.25 -3.69 -2.88
C LEU A 5 -0.95 -3.50 -2.08
N PHE A 6 -0.38 -2.30 -2.17
CA PHE A 6 0.71 -1.90 -1.28
C PHE A 6 0.10 -1.24 -0.05
N GLN A 7 0.27 -1.88 1.11
CA GLN A 7 -0.17 -1.37 2.41
C GLN A 7 0.99 -0.56 3.00
N PHE A 8 0.80 0.75 3.07
CA PHE A 8 1.73 1.70 3.63
C PHE A 8 1.26 2.08 5.03
N ASP A 9 2.08 1.79 6.02
CA ASP A 9 1.72 1.95 7.42
C ASP A 9 2.75 2.85 8.12
N THR A 10 2.26 3.84 8.88
CA THR A 10 3.12 4.73 9.66
C THR A 10 3.64 4.06 10.93
N ASP A 11 2.95 3.03 11.42
CA ASP A 11 3.41 2.22 12.54
C ASP A 11 4.57 1.31 12.12
N THR A 12 5.36 0.82 13.09
CA THR A 12 6.51 -0.06 12.82
C THR A 12 6.14 -1.33 12.06
N TYR A 13 4.94 -1.87 12.32
CA TYR A 13 4.43 -3.07 11.66
C TYR A 13 3.11 -2.75 10.97
N PRO A 14 2.92 -3.20 9.71
CA PRO A 14 1.64 -3.10 9.05
C PRO A 14 0.53 -3.79 9.84
N SER A 15 -0.62 -3.11 9.96
CA SER A 15 -1.83 -3.64 10.57
C SER A 15 -2.26 -4.98 9.95
N VAL A 16 -2.30 -6.03 10.77
CA VAL A 16 -2.84 -7.34 10.38
C VAL A 16 -4.32 -7.24 10.04
N PHE A 17 -5.06 -6.36 10.71
CA PHE A 17 -6.48 -6.12 10.43
C PHE A 17 -6.68 -5.65 8.99
N ASP A 18 -5.91 -4.64 8.58
CA ASP A 18 -6.01 -4.09 7.22
C ASP A 18 -5.59 -5.11 6.17
N THR A 19 -4.57 -5.92 6.46
CA THR A 19 -4.16 -7.03 5.58
C THR A 19 -5.31 -8.02 5.34
N VAL A 20 -6.00 -8.46 6.40
CA VAL A 20 -7.13 -9.39 6.30
C VAL A 20 -8.25 -8.78 5.46
N VAL A 21 -8.66 -7.55 5.80
CA VAL A 21 -9.75 -6.85 5.10
C VAL A 21 -9.42 -6.58 3.63
N ALA A 22 -8.16 -6.30 3.32
CA ALA A 22 -7.71 -6.11 1.95
C ALA A 22 -7.83 -7.38 1.08
N TYR A 23 -7.47 -8.54 1.64
CA TYR A 23 -7.64 -9.82 0.96
C TYR A 23 -9.13 -10.15 0.76
N ASP A 24 -9.94 -9.99 1.80
CA ASP A 24 -11.39 -10.19 1.72
C ASP A 24 -12.06 -9.20 0.75
N GLY A 25 -11.49 -8.00 0.62
CA GLY A 25 -11.87 -6.97 -0.35
C GLY A 25 -11.43 -7.26 -1.79
N GLY A 26 -10.73 -8.37 -2.03
CA GLY A 26 -10.40 -8.87 -3.36
C GLY A 26 -9.04 -8.45 -3.91
N ALA A 27 -8.09 -8.06 -3.06
CA ALA A 27 -6.68 -7.98 -3.44
C ALA A 27 -6.13 -9.40 -3.70
N ASP A 28 -5.30 -9.56 -4.73
CA ASP A 28 -4.62 -10.84 -4.97
C ASP A 28 -3.36 -10.98 -4.09
N HIS A 29 -2.68 -9.86 -3.83
CA HIS A 29 -1.51 -9.79 -2.97
C HIS A 29 -1.52 -8.47 -2.19
N VAL A 30 -1.27 -8.56 -0.89
CA VAL A 30 -1.05 -7.41 0.00
C VAL A 30 0.43 -7.39 0.37
N ILE A 31 1.11 -6.27 0.10
CA ILE A 31 2.53 -6.06 0.36
C ILE A 31 2.67 -4.93 1.36
N GLY A 32 2.99 -5.27 2.61
CA GLY A 32 3.05 -4.33 3.73
C GLY A 32 4.43 -3.70 3.93
N HIS A 33 4.44 -2.39 4.15
CA HIS A 33 5.60 -1.60 4.56
C HIS A 33 5.23 -0.77 5.78
N GLY A 34 5.95 -0.97 6.89
CA GLY A 34 5.80 -0.17 8.11
C GLY A 34 6.89 0.90 8.23
N GLY A 35 6.69 1.83 9.16
CA GLY A 35 7.62 2.92 9.48
C GLY A 35 7.76 3.93 8.34
N LEU A 36 6.70 4.08 7.54
CA LEU A 36 6.73 4.99 6.41
C LEU A 36 6.55 6.44 6.85
N THR A 37 7.28 7.32 6.17
CA THR A 37 7.27 8.75 6.38
C THR A 37 7.19 9.46 5.03
N PRO A 38 6.84 10.76 4.99
CA PRO A 38 6.85 11.54 3.75
C PRO A 38 8.20 11.50 3.01
N GLU A 39 9.31 11.36 3.74
CA GLU A 39 10.67 11.35 3.17
C GLU A 39 11.03 10.03 2.48
N ASN A 40 10.43 8.90 2.89
CA ASN A 40 10.82 7.57 2.40
C ASN A 40 9.79 6.91 1.47
N VAL A 41 8.55 7.41 1.43
CA VAL A 41 7.45 6.79 0.68
C VAL A 41 7.54 6.99 -0.84
N SER A 42 8.20 8.06 -1.30
CA SER A 42 8.20 8.46 -2.72
C SER A 42 8.70 7.35 -3.65
N ALA A 43 9.81 6.69 -3.30
CA ALA A 43 10.38 5.61 -4.12
C ALA A 43 9.42 4.40 -4.26
N LEU A 44 8.62 4.12 -3.22
CA LEU A 44 7.63 3.04 -3.26
C LEU A 44 6.46 3.40 -4.18
N VAL A 45 6.00 4.66 -4.13
CA VAL A 45 4.95 5.18 -5.01
C VAL A 45 5.39 5.14 -6.47
N GLU A 46 6.62 5.57 -6.76
CA GLU A 46 7.20 5.51 -8.11
C GLU A 46 7.23 4.06 -8.64
N GLY A 47 7.63 3.12 -7.78
CA GLY A 47 7.57 1.68 -8.08
C GLY A 47 6.16 1.19 -8.43
N ALA A 48 5.12 1.72 -7.80
CA ALA A 48 3.73 1.39 -8.11
C ALA A 48 3.23 2.02 -9.43
N ILE A 49 3.70 3.22 -9.79
CA ILE A 49 3.21 4.00 -10.94
C ILE A 49 3.90 3.64 -12.25
N PHE A 50 5.21 3.38 -12.23
CA PHE A 50 6.02 3.27 -13.45
C PHE A 50 6.24 1.84 -13.96
N THR A 51 5.78 0.83 -13.22
CA THR A 51 6.08 -0.59 -13.53
C THR A 51 5.00 -1.30 -14.37
N ARG A 52 3.85 -0.65 -14.62
CA ARG A 52 2.74 -1.24 -15.41
C ARG A 52 2.27 -0.32 -16.53
N ALA A 53 1.90 -0.95 -17.65
CA ALA A 53 1.32 -0.28 -18.81
C ALA A 53 0.02 0.46 -18.45
N PRO A 54 -0.35 1.55 -19.14
CA PRO A 54 -1.48 2.41 -18.77
C PRO A 54 -2.80 1.66 -18.50
N LYS A 55 -3.16 0.68 -19.33
CA LYS A 55 -4.39 -0.13 -19.17
C LYS A 55 -4.40 -1.02 -17.93
N ASP A 56 -3.23 -1.38 -17.42
CA ASP A 56 -3.03 -2.33 -16.34
C ASP A 56 -2.77 -1.65 -14.99
N LYS A 57 -2.52 -0.34 -14.97
CA LYS A 57 -2.30 0.45 -13.75
C LYS A 57 -3.42 0.31 -12.72
N LYS A 58 -4.67 0.15 -13.18
CA LYS A 58 -5.85 -0.10 -12.32
C LYS A 58 -5.75 -1.36 -11.45
N ASN A 59 -4.81 -2.26 -11.72
CA ASN A 59 -4.59 -3.46 -10.91
C ASN A 59 -3.52 -3.24 -9.83
N THR A 60 -3.01 -2.01 -9.66
CA THR A 60 -2.13 -1.63 -8.54
C THR A 60 -2.84 -0.56 -7.73
N ALA A 61 -2.90 -0.73 -6.43
CA ALA A 61 -3.44 0.25 -5.50
C ALA A 61 -2.50 0.44 -4.30
N ILE A 62 -2.65 1.58 -3.64
CA ILE A 62 -1.97 1.92 -2.39
C ILE A 62 -3.05 2.16 -1.34
N PHE A 63 -2.84 1.62 -0.14
CA PHE A 63 -3.63 1.92 1.05
C PHE A 63 -2.69 2.48 2.11
N VAL A 64 -3.07 3.60 2.74
CA VAL A 64 -2.29 4.24 3.81
C VAL A 64 -3.04 4.04 5.13
N GLY A 65 -2.35 3.50 6.12
CA GLY A 65 -2.86 3.23 7.46
C GLY A 65 -1.86 3.62 8.56
N GLY A 66 -2.11 3.10 9.75
CA GLY A 66 -1.34 3.38 10.96
C GLY A 66 -2.15 4.09 12.04
N SER A 67 -1.63 4.05 13.27
CA SER A 67 -2.36 4.51 14.46
C SER A 67 -2.39 6.04 14.62
N ASP A 68 -1.46 6.77 14.00
CA ASP A 68 -1.43 8.24 14.00
C ASP A 68 -2.07 8.81 12.73
N MET A 69 -3.25 9.40 12.91
CA MET A 69 -4.02 10.03 11.85
C MET A 69 -3.28 11.20 11.18
N VAL A 70 -2.48 11.98 11.91
CA VAL A 70 -1.76 13.12 11.35
C VAL A 70 -0.59 12.64 10.50
N ALA A 71 0.09 11.57 10.94
CA ALA A 71 1.16 10.96 10.16
C ALA A 71 0.67 10.32 8.85
N GLY A 72 -0.59 9.86 8.81
CA GLY A 72 -1.21 9.23 7.64
C GLY A 72 -1.88 10.17 6.63
N GLN A 73 -1.81 11.50 6.81
CA GLN A 73 -2.44 12.52 5.95
C GLN A 73 -1.56 12.98 4.78
#